data_AF-E6MHS2-F1
#
_entry.id   AF-E6MHS2-F1
#
_cell.length_a   1.000
_cell.length_b   1.000
_cell.length_c   1.000
_cell.angle_alpha   90.00
_cell.angle_beta   90.00
_cell.angle_gamma   90.00
#
_symmetry.space_group_name_H-M   'P 1'
#
loop_
_entity.id
_entity.type
_entity.pdbx_description
1 polymer ?
#
loop_
_entity_poly.entity_id
_entity_poly.type
_entity_poly.pdbx_seq_one_letter_code
_entity_poly.pdbx_strand_id
1 'polypeptide(L)'
;MSNMKRTGQTALYERLSRDDEMQGESNSITNQKQLLESYAKRNGFVNIYHYADDGVSGITFDREGFQKMIKAVKENKVSTF
;
A
#
# COMPACT_ATOMS: atom_id res chain seq x y z
N MET A 1 -1.35 -32.47 10.11
CA MET A 1 -1.98 -31.13 10.20
C MET A 1 -1.44 -30.32 9.02
N SER A 2 -2.32 -29.91 8.10
CA SER A 2 -1.95 -29.26 6.85
C SER A 2 -1.22 -27.95 7.12
N ASN A 3 -0.05 -27.82 6.52
CA ASN A 3 0.73 -26.59 6.54
C ASN A 3 0.00 -25.58 5.63
N MET A 4 -1.01 -24.91 6.17
CA MET A 4 -1.70 -23.83 5.48
C MET A 4 -0.67 -22.73 5.27
N LYS A 5 -0.09 -22.64 4.06
CA LYS A 5 0.59 -21.41 3.64
C LYS A 5 -0.43 -20.30 3.86
N ARG A 6 -0.19 -19.46 4.87
CA ARG A 6 -1.04 -18.30 5.12
C ARG A 6 -1.10 -17.53 3.81
N THR A 7 -2.27 -17.42 3.21
CA THR A 7 -2.57 -16.44 2.16
C THR A 7 -2.54 -15.07 2.84
N GLY A 8 -1.34 -14.62 3.20
CA GLY A 8 -1.12 -13.33 3.84
C GLY A 8 -1.56 -12.20 2.92
N GLN A 9 -1.71 -11.03 3.50
CA GLN A 9 -2.11 -9.83 2.79
C GLN A 9 -1.00 -9.45 1.79
N THR A 10 -1.42 -9.05 0.59
CA THR A 10 -0.58 -8.28 -0.33
C THR A 10 -0.79 -6.81 0.02
N ALA A 11 0.18 -6.20 0.68
CA ALA A 11 0.15 -4.78 0.99
C ALA A 11 0.51 -3.97 -0.25
N LEU A 12 -0.33 -2.99 -0.60
CA LEU A 12 -0.03 -1.97 -1.59
C LEU A 12 0.08 -0.64 -0.85
N TYR A 13 1.20 0.05 -1.01
CA TYR A 13 1.46 1.31 -0.33
C TYR A 13 1.49 2.48 -1.32
N GLU A 14 0.60 3.44 -1.13
CA GLU A 14 0.52 4.67 -1.91
C GLU A 14 0.94 5.88 -1.08
N ARG A 15 1.57 6.87 -1.71
CA ARG A 15 1.87 8.13 -1.06
C ARG A 15 1.76 9.27 -2.06
N LEU A 16 1.00 10.29 -1.69
CA LEU A 16 0.98 11.57 -2.37
C LEU A 16 1.69 12.59 -1.48
N SER A 17 2.72 13.23 -2.02
CA SER A 17 3.38 14.30 -1.30
C SER A 17 2.57 15.58 -1.42
N ARG A 18 2.64 16.43 -0.39
CA ARG A 18 1.98 17.74 -0.38
C ARG A 18 2.38 18.61 -1.58
N ASP A 19 3.62 18.50 -2.03
CA ASP A 19 4.14 19.30 -3.15
C ASP A 19 3.60 18.82 -4.51
N ASP A 20 3.13 17.57 -4.57
CA ASP A 20 2.63 16.93 -5.79
C ASP A 20 1.11 17.07 -5.97
N GLU A 21 0.36 17.53 -4.94
CA GLU A 21 -1.10 17.74 -4.99
C GLU A 21 -1.50 18.73 -6.11
N MET A 22 -0.61 19.65 -6.50
CA MET A 22 -0.90 20.68 -7.51
C MET A 22 -0.72 20.19 -8.96
N GLN A 23 -0.19 18.99 -9.19
CA GLN A 23 0.24 18.54 -10.53
C GLN A 23 -0.80 17.68 -11.29
N GLY A 24 -2.03 17.57 -10.79
CA GLY A 24 -3.17 16.98 -11.51
C GLY A 24 -3.43 15.50 -11.22
N GLU A 25 -4.44 14.94 -11.91
CA GLU A 25 -5.02 13.63 -11.64
C GLU A 25 -3.99 12.48 -11.64
N SER A 26 -2.99 12.51 -12.52
CA SER A 26 -1.98 11.45 -12.67
C SER A 26 -1.18 11.16 -11.39
N ASN A 27 -1.07 12.14 -10.48
CA ASN A 27 -0.38 11.96 -9.20
C ASN A 27 -1.33 11.56 -8.06
N SER A 28 -2.64 11.51 -8.28
CA SER A 28 -3.62 11.20 -7.22
C SER A 28 -3.40 9.81 -6.58
N ILE A 29 -3.69 9.70 -5.27
CA ILE A 29 -3.75 8.41 -4.57
C ILE A 29 -4.65 7.41 -5.30
N THR A 30 -5.76 7.87 -5.88
CA THR A 30 -6.70 7.03 -6.63
C THR A 30 -6.04 6.36 -7.83
N ASN A 31 -5.26 7.12 -8.61
CA ASN A 31 -4.56 6.57 -9.78
C ASN A 31 -3.44 5.61 -9.36
N GLN A 32 -2.72 5.92 -8.28
CA GLN A 32 -1.71 5.01 -7.71
C GLN A 32 -2.33 3.67 -7.28
N LYS A 33 -3.48 3.71 -6.58
CA LYS A 33 -4.21 2.50 -6.17
C LYS A 33 -4.60 1.65 -7.37
N GLN A 34 -5.19 2.26 -8.40
CA GLN A 34 -5.59 1.53 -9.60
C GLN A 34 -4.41 0.89 -10.32
N LEU A 35 -3.27 1.59 -10.41
CA LEU A 35 -2.05 1.10 -11.03
C LEU A 35 -1.49 -0.12 -10.28
N LEU A 36 -1.34 0.02 -8.96
CA LEU A 36 -0.81 -1.04 -8.10
C LEU A 36 -1.75 -2.24 -8.04
N GLU A 37 -3.06 -2.02 -7.93
CA GLU A 37 -4.05 -3.09 -7.92
C GLU A 37 -4.08 -3.83 -9.27
N SER A 38 -3.99 -3.10 -10.39
CA SER A 38 -3.90 -3.71 -11.71
C SER A 38 -2.63 -4.53 -11.88
N TYR A 39 -1.48 -4.04 -11.40
CA TYR A 39 -0.25 -4.82 -11.37
C TYR A 39 -0.38 -6.07 -10.49
N ALA A 40 -0.96 -5.91 -9.30
CA ALA A 40 -1.15 -6.99 -8.35
C ALA A 40 -1.99 -8.13 -8.97
N LYS A 41 -3.14 -7.77 -9.54
CA LYS A 41 -4.05 -8.71 -10.22
C LYS A 41 -3.40 -9.41 -11.40
N ARG A 42 -2.68 -8.68 -12.27
CA ARG A 42 -2.00 -9.27 -13.44
C ARG A 42 -0.94 -10.31 -13.06
N ASN A 43 -0.33 -10.16 -11.89
CA ASN A 43 0.70 -11.07 -11.38
C ASN A 43 0.15 -12.14 -10.42
N GLY A 44 -1.18 -12.26 -10.29
CA GLY A 44 -1.80 -13.28 -9.44
C GLY A 44 -1.66 -13.02 -7.94
N PHE A 45 -1.32 -11.79 -7.54
CA PHE A 45 -1.36 -11.42 -6.12
C PHE A 45 -2.82 -11.30 -5.67
N VAL A 46 -3.10 -11.90 -4.51
CA VAL A 46 -4.42 -11.98 -3.91
C VAL A 46 -4.41 -11.33 -2.52
N ASN A 47 -5.60 -11.15 -1.93
CA ASN A 47 -5.74 -10.59 -0.59
C ASN A 47 -5.11 -9.18 -0.48
N ILE A 48 -5.49 -8.29 -1.39
CA ILE A 48 -4.93 -6.95 -1.54
C ILE A 48 -5.43 -6.02 -0.43
N TYR A 49 -4.50 -5.31 0.21
CA TYR A 49 -4.78 -4.26 1.20
C TYR A 49 -4.01 -2.99 0.84
N HIS A 50 -4.74 -1.89 0.70
CA HIS A 50 -4.15 -0.59 0.44
C HIS A 50 -3.81 0.14 1.73
N TYR A 51 -2.64 0.75 1.76
CA TYR A 51 -2.15 1.65 2.80
C TYR A 51 -1.74 2.94 2.10
N ALA A 52 -2.32 4.06 2.50
CA ALA A 52 -2.07 5.32 1.79
C ALA A 52 -1.72 6.44 2.77
N ASP A 53 -0.82 7.33 2.33
CA ASP A 53 -0.52 8.60 2.98
C ASP A 53 -0.76 9.74 1.98
N ASP A 54 -1.76 10.58 2.25
CA ASP A 54 -2.15 11.70 1.40
C ASP A 54 -1.65 13.03 1.98
N GLY A 55 -1.06 13.88 1.14
CA GLY A 55 -0.49 15.16 1.57
C GLY A 55 0.70 15.05 2.53
N VAL A 56 1.39 13.91 2.61
CA VAL A 56 2.48 13.69 3.58
C VAL A 56 3.86 13.89 2.95
N SER A 57 4.64 14.79 3.54
CA SER A 57 6.01 15.08 3.07
C SER A 57 6.94 13.86 3.17
N GLY A 58 7.85 13.75 2.21
CA GLY A 58 8.83 12.66 2.14
C GLY A 58 9.90 12.71 3.24
N ILE A 59 10.00 13.79 4.02
CA ILE A 59 11.00 13.97 5.08
C ILE A 59 10.50 13.59 6.47
N THR A 60 9.20 13.30 6.64
CA THR A 60 8.64 12.84 7.91
C THR A 60 8.43 11.33 7.92
N PHE A 61 8.60 10.72 9.09
CA PHE A 61 8.22 9.34 9.38
C PHE A 61 6.82 9.23 10.00
N ASP A 62 6.17 10.36 10.28
CA ASP A 62 4.77 10.43 10.71
C ASP A 62 3.86 10.22 9.50
N ARG A 63 3.71 8.96 9.16
CA ARG A 63 3.01 8.44 7.98
C ARG A 63 2.04 7.38 8.45
N GLU A 64 0.81 7.77 8.72
CA GLU A 64 -0.20 6.90 9.33
C GLU A 64 -0.43 5.63 8.51
N GLY A 65 -0.50 5.76 7.17
CA GLY A 65 -0.64 4.64 6.25
C GLY A 65 0.55 3.67 6.36
N PHE A 66 1.76 4.21 6.33
CA PHE A 66 2.98 3.43 6.51
C PHE A 66 3.04 2.73 7.88
N GLN A 67 2.71 3.42 8.98
CA GLN A 67 2.72 2.82 10.31
C GLN A 67 1.67 1.70 10.44
N LYS A 68 0.49 1.86 9.82
CA LYS A 68 -0.53 0.81 9.73
C LYS A 68 -0.02 -0.41 8.97
N MET A 69 0.70 -0.22 7.86
CA MET A 69 1.32 -1.30 7.11
C MET A 69 2.37 -2.04 7.95
N ILE A 70 3.28 -1.29 8.61
CA ILE A 70 4.32 -1.87 9.47
C ILE A 70 3.70 -2.64 10.65
N LYS A 71 2.59 -2.16 11.23
CA LYS A 71 1.85 -2.90 12.26
C LYS A 71 1.31 -4.24 11.71
N ALA A 72 0.74 -4.24 10.51
CA ALA A 72 0.24 -5.47 9.89
C ALA A 72 1.37 -6.47 9.57
N VAL A 73 2.55 -5.97 9.16
CA VAL A 73 3.77 -6.78 9.01
C VAL A 73 4.19 -7.39 10.35
N LYS A 74 4.26 -6.59 11.43
CA LYS A 74 4.61 -7.05 12.78
C LYS A 74 3.63 -8.09 13.33
N GLU A 75 2.36 -8.00 12.96
CA GLU A 75 1.31 -8.97 13.30
C GLU A 75 1.33 -10.23 12.40
N ASN A 76 2.31 -10.37 11.49
CA ASN A 76 2.41 -11.44 10.50
C ASN A 76 1.15 -11.58 9.62
N LYS A 77 0.46 -10.46 9.34
CA LYS A 77 -0.70 -10.42 8.44
C LYS A 77 -0.27 -10.28 6.99
N VAL A 78 0.80 -9.54 6.72
CA VAL A 78 1.33 -9.28 5.37
C VAL A 78 2.31 -10.38 4.98
N SER A 79 2.18 -10.91 3.76
CA SER A 79 3.12 -11.87 3.15
C SER A 79 3.81 -11.33 1.90
N THR A 80 3.26 -10.28 1.29
CA THR A 80 3.78 -9.63 0.07
C THR A 80 3.60 -8.13 0.24
N PHE A 81 4.59 -7.33 -0.15
CA PHE A 81 4.57 -5.86 -0.08
C PHE A 81 5.15 -5.25 -1.37
#